data_AF-E9C037-F1
#
_entry.id   AF-E9C037-F1
#
_cell.length_a   1.000
_cell.length_b   1.000
_cell.length_c   1.000
_cell.angle_alpha   90.00
_cell.angle_beta   90.00
_cell.angle_gamma   90.00
#
_symmetry.space_group_name_H-M   'P 1'
#
loop_
_entity.id
_entity.type
_entity.pdbx_description
1 polymer ?
#
loop_
_entity_poly.entity_id
_entity_poly.type
_entity_poly.pdbx_seq_one_letter_code
_entity_poly.pdbx_strand_id
1 'polypeptide(L)'
;MSSNQQPVSMPPPVARPGPGAGASASISAVAKGVATSRPLPHSRTTAAGAGAAGAAGGRGASSPASLPPAPPLNTSVPAGFAVPTTRLTSQEHIAVWRESEAYAKMFGFVNHVNEAVVGVAVSEVQVEHEAASSAVAKLLALLEKLNTWIDEIPPIQQPMRFGNKAFRTWMARLEENAVSLTEDLLPEALRGAAIELAPYLIGSCGNKTRLDYGTGHELAFLAYLCCLTVIGVLTDADRKAVALRVVERYLVLMRRLQRTYMLEPAGSHGVWGLDDHQFIPYIWGSSQLIGHPELEPAAITDKGLVAANASDYLFLAAIQYINDIKSGPFHEHSPMLYNLSGVKTWEKANTGLLKMFKAEVLEKFPVIQHFMFGSILPLRPM
;
A
#
# COMPACT_ATOMS: atom_id res chain seq x y z
N MET A 1 -68.63 -8.90 -0.16
CA MET A 1 -67.77 -8.81 -1.35
C MET A 1 -66.35 -9.06 -0.88
N SER A 2 -65.89 -10.31 -0.95
CA SER A 2 -64.53 -10.70 -0.59
C SER A 2 -63.70 -10.74 -1.87
N SER A 3 -62.67 -9.90 -1.98
CA SER A 3 -61.72 -9.92 -3.08
C SER A 3 -60.35 -10.36 -2.57
N ASN A 4 -60.01 -11.57 -2.99
CA ASN A 4 -58.74 -12.29 -2.84
C ASN A 4 -57.65 -11.56 -3.66
N GLN A 5 -56.48 -11.27 -3.10
CA GLN A 5 -55.27 -10.91 -3.87
C GLN A 5 -54.14 -11.87 -3.52
N GLN A 6 -53.69 -12.62 -4.55
CA GLN A 6 -52.50 -13.45 -4.51
C GLN A 6 -51.22 -12.60 -4.69
N PRO A 7 -50.07 -13.00 -4.13
CA PRO A 7 -48.79 -12.34 -4.37
C PRO A 7 -48.17 -12.79 -5.72
N VAL A 8 -47.66 -11.82 -6.48
CA VAL A 8 -46.96 -12.00 -7.76
C VAL A 8 -45.51 -12.43 -7.49
N SER A 9 -45.06 -13.52 -8.14
CA SER A 9 -43.67 -14.01 -8.06
C SER A 9 -42.74 -13.27 -9.03
N MET A 10 -41.52 -12.99 -8.59
CA MET A 10 -40.45 -12.36 -9.37
C MET A 10 -39.67 -13.42 -10.18
N PRO A 11 -39.25 -13.13 -11.43
CA PRO A 11 -38.41 -14.03 -12.21
C PRO A 11 -36.93 -13.96 -11.77
N PRO A 12 -36.13 -15.03 -12.00
CA PRO A 12 -34.72 -15.06 -11.66
C PRO A 12 -33.88 -14.22 -12.66
N PRO A 13 -32.66 -13.77 -12.27
CA PRO A 13 -31.83 -12.95 -13.14
C PRO A 13 -31.16 -13.76 -14.28
N VAL A 14 -31.10 -13.14 -15.44
CA VAL A 14 -30.49 -13.65 -16.68
C VAL A 14 -28.96 -13.57 -16.59
N ALA A 15 -28.28 -14.69 -16.88
CA ALA A 15 -26.81 -14.78 -16.93
C ALA A 15 -26.23 -13.97 -18.11
N ARG A 16 -25.17 -13.20 -17.87
CA ARG A 16 -24.40 -12.50 -18.93
C ARG A 16 -23.32 -13.42 -19.52
N PRO A 17 -23.01 -13.30 -20.82
CA PRO A 17 -21.94 -14.08 -21.47
C PRO A 17 -20.55 -13.57 -21.02
N GLY A 18 -19.64 -14.49 -20.75
CA GLY A 18 -18.26 -14.19 -20.33
C GLY A 18 -17.36 -13.76 -21.49
N PRO A 19 -16.33 -12.91 -21.27
CA PRO A 19 -15.38 -12.56 -22.31
C PRO A 19 -14.14 -13.48 -22.31
N GLY A 20 -13.86 -14.04 -23.48
CA GLY A 20 -12.55 -14.23 -24.12
C GLY A 20 -11.34 -14.69 -23.29
N ALA A 21 -10.92 -15.93 -23.54
CA ALA A 21 -9.61 -16.45 -23.14
C ALA A 21 -8.46 -15.66 -23.83
N GLY A 22 -7.66 -14.97 -23.03
CA GLY A 22 -6.52 -14.21 -23.57
C GLY A 22 -5.67 -13.49 -22.51
N ALA A 23 -5.34 -14.12 -21.38
CA ALA A 23 -4.39 -13.54 -20.41
C ALA A 23 -3.69 -14.57 -19.47
N SER A 24 -3.69 -15.87 -19.80
CA SER A 24 -3.25 -16.92 -18.85
C SER A 24 -1.78 -17.35 -18.98
N ALA A 25 -0.95 -16.73 -19.83
CA ALA A 25 0.36 -17.27 -20.18
C ALA A 25 1.54 -16.81 -19.29
N SER A 26 1.38 -15.79 -18.43
CA SER A 26 2.56 -15.13 -17.81
C SER A 26 2.77 -15.41 -16.31
N ILE A 27 1.87 -16.15 -15.64
CA ILE A 27 1.90 -16.29 -14.16
C ILE A 27 2.51 -17.63 -13.69
N SER A 28 2.63 -18.64 -14.56
CA SER A 28 3.18 -19.95 -14.15
C SER A 28 4.73 -20.01 -14.08
N ALA A 29 5.43 -19.01 -14.64
CA ALA A 29 6.89 -19.06 -14.80
C ALA A 29 7.69 -18.70 -13.54
N VAL A 30 7.11 -17.95 -12.58
CA VAL A 30 7.85 -17.50 -11.38
C VAL A 30 7.84 -18.56 -10.27
N ALA A 31 6.91 -19.53 -10.30
CA ALA A 31 6.75 -20.54 -9.25
C ALA A 31 7.40 -21.91 -9.55
N LYS A 32 7.89 -22.16 -10.78
CA LYS A 32 8.41 -23.49 -11.20
C LYS A 32 9.93 -23.54 -11.46
N GLY A 33 10.67 -22.49 -11.13
CA GLY A 33 12.10 -22.38 -11.40
C GLY A 33 13.04 -22.88 -10.30
N VAL A 34 12.66 -23.81 -9.42
CA VAL A 34 13.60 -24.49 -8.51
C VAL A 34 13.12 -25.92 -8.26
N ALA A 35 13.98 -26.90 -8.58
CA ALA A 35 13.93 -28.32 -8.25
C ALA A 35 13.60 -29.28 -9.42
N THR A 36 14.64 -29.68 -10.16
CA THR A 36 14.74 -31.03 -10.73
C THR A 36 16.20 -31.48 -10.80
N SER A 37 16.66 -32.23 -9.79
CA SER A 37 17.74 -33.22 -9.98
C SER A 37 17.28 -34.56 -9.41
N ARG A 38 17.25 -35.53 -10.31
CA ARG A 38 16.68 -36.88 -10.24
C ARG A 38 17.54 -37.82 -9.35
N PRO A 39 16.96 -38.74 -8.57
CA PRO A 39 17.73 -39.70 -7.78
C PRO A 39 17.98 -41.03 -8.53
N LEU A 40 19.10 -41.68 -8.24
CA LEU A 40 19.48 -43.04 -8.66
C LEU A 40 20.40 -43.66 -7.57
N PRO A 41 20.56 -45.00 -7.48
CA PRO A 41 19.84 -45.80 -6.48
C PRO A 41 20.74 -46.47 -5.41
N HIS A 42 20.08 -47.14 -4.49
CA HIS A 42 20.57 -47.89 -3.33
C HIS A 42 21.79 -48.80 -3.53
N SER A 43 22.67 -48.83 -2.53
CA SER A 43 23.39 -50.03 -2.09
C SER A 43 23.52 -50.08 -0.55
N ARG A 44 23.39 -51.30 -0.02
CA ARG A 44 23.48 -51.70 1.39
C ARG A 44 24.94 -51.90 1.82
N THR A 45 25.28 -51.51 3.07
CA THR A 45 26.19 -52.22 4.02
C THR A 45 26.22 -51.44 5.35
N THR A 46 25.60 -51.92 6.43
CA THR A 46 26.16 -52.63 7.61
C THR A 46 27.19 -51.87 8.47
N ALA A 47 26.82 -51.77 9.75
CA ALA A 47 27.62 -51.96 10.98
C ALA A 47 28.32 -50.76 11.67
N ALA A 48 27.79 -50.51 12.88
CA ALA A 48 28.49 -50.43 14.18
C ALA A 48 29.33 -49.21 14.56
N GLY A 49 29.06 -48.71 15.78
CA GLY A 49 30.13 -48.36 16.73
C GLY A 49 30.17 -46.93 17.25
N ALA A 50 29.58 -46.74 18.43
CA ALA A 50 30.10 -46.02 19.61
C ALA A 50 30.67 -44.59 19.51
N GLY A 51 30.31 -43.76 20.51
CA GLY A 51 31.19 -42.70 21.01
C GLY A 51 30.50 -41.40 21.40
N ALA A 52 30.34 -41.20 22.70
CA ALA A 52 29.84 -40.00 23.34
C ALA A 52 30.83 -38.82 23.26
N ALA A 53 30.31 -37.59 23.34
CA ALA A 53 30.75 -36.50 24.24
C ALA A 53 30.27 -35.15 23.71
N GLY A 54 29.75 -34.32 24.62
CA GLY A 54 29.13 -33.04 24.29
C GLY A 54 30.10 -31.96 23.86
N ALA A 55 29.52 -30.97 23.17
CA ALA A 55 30.05 -29.62 23.11
C ALA A 55 28.87 -28.66 23.01
N ALA A 56 28.62 -27.92 24.10
CA ALA A 56 27.92 -26.65 24.02
C ALA A 56 28.78 -25.70 23.18
N GLY A 57 28.31 -25.36 21.99
CA GLY A 57 28.96 -24.45 21.05
C GLY A 57 27.93 -23.42 20.59
N GLY A 58 28.26 -22.14 20.75
CA GLY A 58 27.34 -21.02 20.75
C GLY A 58 26.44 -20.92 19.53
N ARG A 59 25.21 -20.44 19.79
CA ARG A 59 24.34 -19.88 18.76
C ARG A 59 25.10 -18.72 18.11
N GLY A 60 25.67 -18.96 16.94
CA GLY A 60 26.16 -17.89 16.09
C GLY A 60 25.00 -16.92 15.86
N ALA A 61 25.19 -15.66 16.24
CA ALA A 61 24.32 -14.59 15.82
C ALA A 61 24.32 -14.59 14.29
N SER A 62 23.22 -15.07 13.69
CA SER A 62 22.96 -14.86 12.29
C SER A 62 22.96 -13.35 12.05
N SER A 63 23.81 -12.87 11.15
CA SER A 63 23.74 -11.48 10.67
C SER A 63 22.27 -11.14 10.37
N PRO A 64 21.77 -9.97 10.79
CA PRO A 64 20.39 -9.60 10.52
C PRO A 64 20.17 -9.68 9.01
N ALA A 65 19.12 -10.41 8.62
CA ALA A 65 18.70 -10.49 7.23
C ALA A 65 18.47 -9.05 6.75
N SER A 66 19.32 -8.58 5.86
CA SER A 66 19.31 -7.20 5.37
C SER A 66 18.87 -7.20 3.91
N LEU A 67 17.99 -6.26 3.57
CA LEU A 67 17.68 -5.94 2.19
C LEU A 67 18.89 -5.23 1.55
N PRO A 68 19.09 -5.35 0.22
CA PRO A 68 20.11 -4.56 -0.46
C PRO A 68 19.80 -3.06 -0.28
N PRO A 69 20.83 -2.21 -0.10
CA PRO A 69 20.64 -0.79 0.12
C PRO A 69 19.98 -0.12 -1.10
N ALA A 70 19.04 0.78 -0.84
CA ALA A 70 18.40 1.57 -1.89
C ALA A 70 19.39 2.57 -2.50
N PRO A 71 19.39 2.77 -3.84
CA PRO A 71 20.22 3.79 -4.48
C PRO A 71 19.77 5.20 -4.06
N PRO A 72 20.68 6.18 -3.85
CA PRO A 72 20.32 7.50 -3.30
C PRO A 72 19.17 8.18 -4.02
N LEU A 73 18.22 8.74 -3.27
CA LEU A 73 17.15 9.56 -3.83
C LEU A 73 17.73 10.92 -4.24
N ASN A 74 17.56 11.31 -5.51
CA ASN A 74 17.98 12.63 -5.98
C ASN A 74 17.09 13.72 -5.37
N THR A 75 17.58 14.40 -4.33
CA THR A 75 16.93 15.53 -3.68
C THR A 75 17.40 16.84 -4.32
N SER A 76 16.47 17.61 -4.85
CA SER A 76 16.75 18.94 -5.39
C SER A 76 15.47 19.77 -5.43
N VAL A 77 15.59 21.03 -5.04
CA VAL A 77 14.50 22.01 -5.16
C VAL A 77 14.52 22.54 -6.60
N PRO A 78 13.43 22.40 -7.38
CA PRO A 78 13.35 22.98 -8.72
C PRO A 78 13.45 24.51 -8.69
N ALA A 79 13.84 25.11 -9.81
CA ALA A 79 13.94 26.57 -9.95
C ALA A 79 12.57 27.29 -9.81
N GLY A 80 11.47 26.57 -10.01
CA GLY A 80 10.11 27.05 -9.82
C GLY A 80 9.12 25.89 -9.82
N PHE A 81 7.97 26.10 -9.19
CA PHE A 81 6.90 25.10 -9.06
C PHE A 81 5.80 25.34 -10.09
N ALA A 82 5.09 24.29 -10.48
CA ALA A 82 3.98 24.39 -11.41
C ALA A 82 2.85 23.44 -11.00
N VAL A 83 1.61 23.80 -11.35
CA VAL A 83 0.46 22.91 -11.16
C VAL A 83 0.69 21.63 -11.99
N PRO A 84 0.73 20.44 -11.36
CA PRO A 84 1.05 19.21 -12.05
C PRO A 84 -0.13 18.78 -12.93
N THR A 85 0.18 18.08 -14.03
CA THR A 85 -0.81 17.69 -15.04
C THR A 85 -0.70 16.22 -15.38
N THR A 86 -1.80 15.58 -15.77
CA THR A 86 -1.76 14.22 -16.32
C THR A 86 -1.15 14.23 -17.72
N ARG A 87 -0.28 13.26 -18.01
CA ARG A 87 0.46 13.18 -19.29
C ARG A 87 0.43 11.79 -19.94
N LEU A 88 -0.03 10.77 -19.22
CA LEU A 88 -0.11 9.40 -19.71
C LEU A 88 -1.52 9.13 -20.27
N THR A 89 -1.67 9.16 -21.59
CA THR A 89 -2.98 9.04 -22.27
C THR A 89 -3.16 7.72 -23.01
N SER A 90 -2.09 6.92 -23.18
CA SER A 90 -2.14 5.61 -23.83
C SER A 90 -1.18 4.61 -23.17
N GLN A 91 -1.40 3.32 -23.43
CA GLN A 91 -0.54 2.23 -22.96
C GLN A 91 0.93 2.39 -23.42
N GLU A 92 1.16 3.04 -24.56
CA GLU A 92 2.50 3.27 -25.12
C GLU A 92 3.33 4.23 -24.25
N HIS A 93 2.67 5.16 -23.53
CA HIS A 93 3.36 6.09 -22.64
C HIS A 93 3.99 5.40 -21.41
N ILE A 94 3.69 4.12 -21.16
CA ILE A 94 4.31 3.35 -20.06
C ILE A 94 5.82 3.23 -20.27
N ALA A 95 6.30 3.14 -21.51
CA ALA A 95 7.74 3.12 -21.79
C ALA A 95 8.40 4.44 -21.35
N VAL A 96 7.81 5.58 -21.73
CA VAL A 96 8.28 6.92 -21.34
C VAL A 96 8.23 7.11 -19.83
N TRP A 97 7.17 6.63 -19.18
CA TRP A 97 7.04 6.66 -17.73
C TRP A 97 8.16 5.89 -17.03
N ARG A 98 8.44 4.65 -17.44
CA ARG A 98 9.49 3.80 -16.84
C ARG A 98 10.88 4.43 -16.86
N GLU A 99 11.18 5.20 -17.91
CA GLU A 99 12.48 5.85 -18.11
C GLU A 99 12.55 7.25 -17.47
N SER A 100 11.48 7.71 -16.81
CA SER A 100 11.40 9.07 -16.30
C SER A 100 12.04 9.25 -14.90
N GLU A 101 12.52 10.47 -14.64
CA GLU A 101 12.93 10.94 -13.32
C GLU A 101 11.84 10.72 -12.26
N ALA A 102 10.57 10.99 -12.61
CA ALA A 102 9.46 10.80 -11.69
C ALA A 102 9.29 9.33 -11.27
N TYR A 103 9.42 8.37 -12.20
CA TYR A 103 9.40 6.94 -11.86
C TYR A 103 10.55 6.57 -10.95
N ALA A 104 11.76 7.03 -11.27
CA ALA A 104 12.95 6.76 -10.46
C ALA A 104 12.83 7.33 -9.04
N LYS A 105 12.34 8.58 -8.91
CA LYS A 105 12.07 9.21 -7.61
C LYS A 105 10.99 8.46 -6.82
N MET A 106 9.88 8.09 -7.45
CA MET A 106 8.78 7.37 -6.79
C MET A 106 9.21 5.99 -6.31
N PHE A 107 9.79 5.16 -7.19
CA PHE A 107 10.23 3.83 -6.81
C PHE A 107 11.40 3.91 -5.82
N GLY A 108 12.33 4.85 -6.01
CA GLY A 108 13.41 5.13 -5.07
C GLY A 108 12.88 5.44 -3.68
N PHE A 109 11.95 6.38 -3.55
CA PHE A 109 11.33 6.75 -2.28
C PHE A 109 10.71 5.54 -1.56
N VAL A 110 9.91 4.73 -2.27
CA VAL A 110 9.30 3.52 -1.69
C VAL A 110 10.36 2.56 -1.15
N ASN A 111 11.48 2.35 -1.85
CA ASN A 111 12.55 1.46 -1.40
C ASN A 111 13.32 2.01 -0.20
N HIS A 112 13.64 3.30 -0.17
CA HIS A 112 14.35 3.91 0.97
C HIS A 112 13.53 3.82 2.26
N VAL A 113 12.22 4.04 2.16
CA VAL A 113 11.32 3.88 3.31
C VAL A 113 11.20 2.41 3.69
N ASN A 114 11.10 1.51 2.70
CA ASN A 114 11.04 0.07 2.93
C ASN A 114 12.28 -0.45 3.68
N GLU A 115 13.49 -0.02 3.29
CA GLU A 115 14.74 -0.36 3.96
C GLU A 115 14.80 0.19 5.40
N ALA A 116 14.34 1.43 5.61
CA ALA A 116 14.39 2.09 6.91
C ALA A 116 13.54 1.40 8.01
N VAL A 117 12.54 0.61 7.62
CA VAL A 117 11.62 -0.06 8.55
C VAL A 117 11.87 -1.57 8.69
N VAL A 118 12.99 -2.08 8.18
CA VAL A 118 13.36 -3.49 8.35
C VAL A 118 13.46 -3.83 9.83
N GLY A 119 12.62 -4.76 10.30
CA GLY A 119 12.64 -5.23 11.69
C GLY A 119 12.21 -4.20 12.73
N VAL A 120 11.46 -3.15 12.35
CA VAL A 120 11.03 -2.07 13.27
C VAL A 120 9.51 -2.11 13.48
N ALA A 121 9.05 -2.25 14.71
CA ALA A 121 7.64 -2.16 15.08
C ALA A 121 7.16 -0.69 15.19
N VAL A 122 5.84 -0.48 15.08
CA VAL A 122 5.25 0.87 15.23
C VAL A 122 5.52 1.43 16.62
N SER A 123 5.39 0.63 17.68
CA SER A 123 5.64 1.05 19.07
C SER A 123 7.07 1.56 19.30
N GLU A 124 8.07 1.02 18.62
CA GLU A 124 9.47 1.48 18.74
C GLU A 124 9.65 2.92 18.24
N VAL A 125 9.00 3.26 17.12
CA VAL A 125 9.02 4.62 16.57
C VAL A 125 8.16 5.57 17.40
N GLN A 126 7.17 5.08 18.15
CA GLN A 126 6.39 5.94 19.04
C GLN A 126 7.25 6.54 20.16
N VAL A 127 8.18 5.76 20.71
CA VAL A 127 9.07 6.16 21.81
C VAL A 127 10.20 7.06 21.32
N GLU A 128 10.80 6.77 20.16
CA GLU A 128 11.89 7.58 19.60
C GLU A 128 11.44 8.98 19.16
N HIS A 129 10.15 9.14 18.84
CA HIS A 129 9.62 10.30 18.14
C HIS A 129 8.81 11.27 19.02
N GLU A 130 8.94 11.18 20.35
CA GLU A 130 8.53 12.28 21.25
C GLU A 130 9.27 13.60 20.93
N ALA A 131 10.39 13.51 20.20
CA ALA A 131 11.07 14.63 19.54
C ALA A 131 10.77 14.69 18.02
N ALA A 132 9.50 14.60 17.65
CA ALA A 132 9.08 14.60 16.25
C ALA A 132 9.66 15.76 15.44
N SER A 133 10.15 15.51 14.23
CA SER A 133 10.47 16.62 13.34
C SER A 133 9.22 17.47 13.13
N SER A 134 9.41 18.79 13.01
CA SER A 134 8.29 19.72 12.83
C SER A 134 7.42 19.33 11.63
N ALA A 135 8.02 18.80 10.56
CA ALA A 135 7.32 18.33 9.38
C ALA A 135 6.41 17.12 9.66
N VAL A 136 6.92 16.09 10.34
CA VAL A 136 6.12 14.90 10.70
C VAL A 136 4.98 15.27 11.64
N ALA A 137 5.23 16.11 12.65
CA ALA A 137 4.19 16.57 13.57
C ALA A 137 3.07 17.31 12.84
N LYS A 138 3.43 18.21 11.91
CA LYS A 138 2.47 18.94 11.07
C LYS A 138 1.71 18.02 10.10
N LEU A 139 2.35 16.98 9.54
CA LEU A 139 1.66 15.97 8.72
C LEU A 139 0.63 15.19 9.53
N LEU A 140 0.97 14.77 10.74
CA LEU A 140 0.05 14.07 11.64
C LEU A 140 -1.14 14.97 12.01
N ALA A 141 -0.88 16.24 12.32
CA ALA A 141 -1.94 17.22 12.59
C ALA A 141 -2.84 17.48 11.37
N LEU A 142 -2.26 17.54 10.16
CA LEU A 142 -3.01 17.64 8.91
C LEU A 142 -3.94 16.43 8.74
N LEU A 143 -3.42 15.21 8.89
CA LEU A 143 -4.22 13.99 8.76
C LEU A 143 -5.34 13.92 9.81
N GLU A 144 -5.06 14.33 11.04
CA GLU A 144 -6.09 14.39 12.08
C GLU A 144 -7.16 15.44 11.75
N LYS A 145 -6.79 16.60 11.22
CA LYS A 145 -7.76 17.60 10.77
C LYS A 145 -8.67 17.08 9.64
N LEU A 146 -8.10 16.33 8.69
CA LEU A 146 -8.90 15.66 7.65
C LEU A 146 -9.84 14.59 8.25
N ASN A 147 -9.38 13.93 9.31
CA ASN A 147 -10.10 12.90 10.04
C ASN A 147 -11.31 13.46 10.80
N THR A 148 -11.18 14.63 11.45
CA THR A 148 -12.31 15.28 12.14
C THR A 148 -13.40 15.76 11.19
N TRP A 149 -13.05 16.12 9.94
CA TRP A 149 -14.05 16.49 8.94
C TRP A 149 -15.02 15.36 8.60
N ILE A 150 -14.66 14.10 8.84
CA ILE A 150 -15.58 12.96 8.66
C ILE A 150 -16.73 13.06 9.66
N ASP A 151 -16.44 13.46 10.90
CA ASP A 151 -17.43 13.63 11.96
C ASP A 151 -18.33 14.86 11.70
N GLU A 152 -17.74 15.91 11.13
CA GLU A 152 -18.47 17.13 10.74
C GLU A 152 -19.33 16.97 9.48
N ILE A 153 -19.06 15.94 8.66
CA ILE A 153 -19.74 15.67 7.39
C ILE A 153 -20.30 14.24 7.43
N PRO A 154 -21.34 13.99 8.24
CA PRO A 154 -21.89 12.65 8.40
C PRO A 154 -22.52 12.13 7.09
N PRO A 155 -22.61 10.80 6.90
CA PRO A 155 -23.30 10.19 5.77
C PRO A 155 -24.75 10.68 5.66
N ILE A 156 -25.19 11.00 4.45
CA ILE A 156 -26.60 11.36 4.22
C ILE A 156 -27.44 10.11 3.97
N GLN A 157 -28.73 10.18 4.31
CA GLN A 157 -29.70 9.20 3.86
C GLN A 157 -29.86 9.28 2.34
N GLN A 158 -29.72 8.14 1.67
CA GLN A 158 -29.83 8.05 0.22
C GLN A 158 -30.35 6.66 -0.18
N PRO A 159 -31.01 6.54 -1.35
CA PRO A 159 -31.53 5.26 -1.82
C PRO A 159 -30.42 4.31 -2.32
N MET A 160 -29.25 4.83 -2.68
CA MET A 160 -28.13 4.06 -3.22
C MET A 160 -27.37 3.33 -2.11
N ARG A 161 -27.05 2.05 -2.34
CA ARG A 161 -26.33 1.17 -1.42
C ARG A 161 -24.82 1.42 -1.37
N PHE A 162 -24.20 1.94 -2.43
CA PHE A 162 -22.77 2.23 -2.49
C PHE A 162 -22.53 3.71 -2.81
N GLY A 163 -21.39 4.24 -2.39
CA GLY A 163 -20.99 5.62 -2.61
C GLY A 163 -21.94 6.62 -1.96
N ASN A 164 -21.66 7.01 -0.72
CA ASN A 164 -22.42 8.06 -0.05
C ASN A 164 -22.06 9.44 -0.61
N LYS A 165 -23.05 10.20 -1.07
CA LYS A 165 -22.81 11.52 -1.69
C LYS A 165 -22.23 12.56 -0.73
N ALA A 166 -22.31 12.37 0.59
CA ALA A 166 -21.64 13.22 1.58
C ALA A 166 -20.11 13.28 1.37
N PHE A 167 -19.52 12.24 0.78
CA PHE A 167 -18.11 12.24 0.39
C PHE A 167 -17.76 13.38 -0.58
N ARG A 168 -18.72 13.82 -1.42
CA ARG A 168 -18.49 14.95 -2.32
C ARG A 168 -18.30 16.25 -1.58
N THR A 169 -19.01 16.41 -0.46
CA THR A 169 -18.87 17.56 0.44
C THR A 169 -17.52 17.51 1.14
N TRP A 170 -17.11 16.33 1.63
CA TRP A 170 -15.79 16.13 2.23
C TRP A 170 -14.65 16.43 1.25
N MET A 171 -14.72 15.92 0.02
CA MET A 171 -13.75 16.19 -1.03
C MET A 171 -13.74 17.67 -1.45
N ALA A 172 -14.91 18.32 -1.55
CA ALA A 172 -14.97 19.75 -1.85
C ALA A 172 -14.25 20.60 -0.79
N ARG A 173 -14.44 20.27 0.49
CA ARG A 173 -13.73 20.93 1.58
C ARG A 173 -12.21 20.71 1.49
N LEU A 174 -11.78 19.49 1.15
CA LEU A 174 -10.36 19.22 0.89
C LEU A 174 -9.83 20.05 -0.29
N GLU A 175 -10.52 20.08 -1.42
CA GLU A 175 -10.14 20.88 -2.60
C GLU A 175 -9.99 22.37 -2.28
N GLU A 176 -10.92 22.93 -1.49
CA GLU A 176 -10.91 24.34 -1.06
C GLU A 176 -9.76 24.68 -0.11
N ASN A 177 -9.27 23.72 0.68
CA ASN A 177 -8.30 23.95 1.75
C ASN A 177 -6.92 23.33 1.48
N ALA A 178 -6.75 22.53 0.43
CA ALA A 178 -5.52 21.75 0.23
C ALA A 178 -4.27 22.63 0.11
N VAL A 179 -4.37 23.78 -0.58
CA VAL A 179 -3.24 24.71 -0.73
C VAL A 179 -2.80 25.26 0.63
N SER A 180 -3.73 25.79 1.43
CA SER A 180 -3.40 26.36 2.75
C SER A 180 -2.91 25.30 3.73
N LEU A 181 -3.52 24.10 3.74
CA LEU A 181 -3.05 22.97 4.52
C LEU A 181 -1.60 22.58 4.18
N THR A 182 -1.25 22.64 2.91
CA THR A 182 0.12 22.37 2.45
C THR A 182 1.06 23.54 2.77
N GLU A 183 0.64 24.80 2.65
CA GLU A 183 1.46 25.96 3.05
C GLU A 183 1.81 25.96 4.54
N ASP A 184 0.86 25.56 5.40
CA ASP A 184 1.06 25.43 6.85
C ASP A 184 2.11 24.37 7.20
N LEU A 185 2.18 23.31 6.39
CA LEU A 185 3.18 22.25 6.51
C LEU A 185 4.60 22.77 6.17
N LEU A 186 4.70 23.59 5.13
CA LEU A 186 5.97 23.97 4.51
C LEU A 186 6.73 25.06 5.27
N PRO A 187 8.08 25.06 5.23
CA PRO A 187 8.88 26.23 5.57
C PRO A 187 8.56 27.41 4.67
N GLU A 188 8.75 28.64 5.16
CA GLU A 188 8.46 29.89 4.42
C GLU A 188 9.07 29.89 3.01
N ALA A 189 10.35 29.51 2.90
CA ALA A 189 11.09 29.48 1.64
C ALA A 189 10.52 28.52 0.59
N LEU A 190 9.70 27.54 1.00
CA LEU A 190 9.14 26.51 0.14
C LEU A 190 7.63 26.62 -0.02
N ARG A 191 6.95 27.62 0.55
CA ARG A 191 5.48 27.76 0.44
C ARG A 191 4.98 27.76 -1.00
N GLY A 192 5.77 28.30 -1.93
CA GLY A 192 5.46 28.25 -3.38
C GLY A 192 5.28 26.84 -3.94
N ALA A 193 5.80 25.80 -3.28
CA ALA A 193 5.59 24.40 -3.65
C ALA A 193 4.16 23.91 -3.44
N ALA A 194 3.36 24.62 -2.64
CA ALA A 194 1.99 24.22 -2.32
C ALA A 194 1.10 24.07 -3.57
N ILE A 195 1.32 24.90 -4.60
CA ILE A 195 0.57 24.80 -5.87
C ILE A 195 0.79 23.47 -6.58
N GLU A 196 1.95 22.84 -6.35
CA GLU A 196 2.32 21.56 -6.95
C GLU A 196 1.98 20.38 -6.05
N LEU A 197 2.14 20.55 -4.74
CA LEU A 197 1.91 19.53 -3.72
C LEU A 197 0.42 19.29 -3.44
N ALA A 198 -0.41 20.34 -3.38
CA ALA A 198 -1.82 20.23 -3.02
C ALA A 198 -2.62 19.29 -3.94
N PRO A 199 -2.40 19.26 -5.27
CA PRO A 199 -3.06 18.29 -6.15
C PRO A 199 -2.75 16.83 -5.79
N TYR A 200 -1.53 16.49 -5.35
CA TYR A 200 -1.22 15.14 -4.88
C TYR A 200 -1.99 14.80 -3.59
N LEU A 201 -2.10 15.76 -2.66
CA LEU A 201 -2.90 15.60 -1.44
C LEU A 201 -4.39 15.38 -1.78
N ILE A 202 -4.97 16.19 -2.66
CA ILE A 202 -6.37 16.01 -3.12
C ILE A 202 -6.55 14.63 -3.77
N GLY A 203 -5.66 14.29 -4.70
CA GLY A 203 -5.68 13.02 -5.42
C GLY A 203 -5.50 11.80 -4.53
N SER A 204 -4.99 11.98 -3.30
CA SER A 204 -4.76 10.88 -2.36
C SER A 204 -6.02 10.33 -1.71
N CYS A 205 -7.12 11.07 -1.67
CA CYS A 205 -8.26 10.71 -0.81
C CYS A 205 -9.43 10.02 -1.54
N GLY A 206 -9.27 9.69 -2.84
CA GLY A 206 -10.29 9.04 -3.67
C GLY A 206 -10.84 9.95 -4.78
N ASN A 207 -11.87 9.48 -5.49
CA ASN A 207 -12.50 10.23 -6.56
C ASN A 207 -13.88 10.77 -6.17
N LYS A 208 -14.01 12.10 -6.15
CA LYS A 208 -15.27 12.81 -5.85
C LYS A 208 -16.46 12.42 -6.73
N THR A 209 -16.23 12.13 -8.00
CA THR A 209 -17.32 11.84 -8.95
C THR A 209 -17.77 10.39 -8.83
N ARG A 210 -16.81 9.46 -8.90
CA ARG A 210 -17.03 8.01 -8.89
C ARG A 210 -17.29 7.44 -7.50
N LEU A 211 -16.93 8.17 -6.44
CA LEU A 211 -17.06 7.74 -5.05
C LEU A 211 -16.26 6.45 -4.79
N ASP A 212 -15.06 6.40 -5.36
CA ASP A 212 -14.15 5.25 -5.27
C ASP A 212 -12.78 5.65 -4.69
N TYR A 213 -12.05 4.64 -4.21
CA TYR A 213 -10.67 4.75 -3.73
C TYR A 213 -9.90 3.48 -4.11
N GLY A 214 -8.60 3.59 -4.38
CA GLY A 214 -7.75 2.46 -4.74
C GLY A 214 -6.27 2.83 -4.78
N THR A 215 -5.45 1.93 -5.32
CA THR A 215 -3.97 2.03 -5.27
C THR A 215 -3.41 3.25 -6.02
N GLY A 216 -4.13 3.80 -7.01
CA GLY A 216 -3.74 5.05 -7.65
C GLY A 216 -3.84 6.27 -6.73
N HIS A 217 -4.80 6.25 -5.80
CA HIS A 217 -4.96 7.28 -4.77
C HIS A 217 -3.92 7.10 -3.66
N GLU A 218 -3.69 5.86 -3.22
CA GLU A 218 -2.56 5.54 -2.32
C GLU A 218 -1.23 6.04 -2.92
N LEU A 219 -1.00 5.80 -4.22
CA LEU A 219 0.18 6.29 -4.93
C LEU A 219 0.28 7.82 -4.95
N ALA A 220 -0.84 8.55 -5.05
CA ALA A 220 -0.84 10.00 -4.96
C ALA A 220 -0.42 10.50 -3.57
N PHE A 221 -0.79 9.79 -2.49
CA PHE A 221 -0.27 10.09 -1.14
C PHE A 221 1.24 9.85 -1.06
N LEU A 222 1.72 8.74 -1.62
CA LEU A 222 3.14 8.45 -1.69
C LEU A 222 3.89 9.51 -2.52
N ALA A 223 3.27 10.04 -3.58
CA ALA A 223 3.84 11.12 -4.37
C ALA A 223 3.92 12.43 -3.57
N TYR A 224 2.91 12.75 -2.76
CA TYR A 224 2.94 13.90 -1.84
C TYR A 224 4.13 13.79 -0.87
N LEU A 225 4.32 12.64 -0.23
CA LEU A 225 5.43 12.39 0.69
C LEU A 225 6.79 12.35 -0.02
N CYS A 226 6.84 11.77 -1.23
CA CYS A 226 8.03 11.75 -2.07
C CYS A 226 8.45 13.18 -2.44
N CYS A 227 7.52 14.03 -2.87
CA CYS A 227 7.80 15.43 -3.17
C CYS A 227 8.35 16.18 -1.95
N LEU A 228 7.74 16.02 -0.77
CA LEU A 228 8.23 16.61 0.48
C LEU A 228 9.66 16.14 0.82
N THR A 229 10.00 14.90 0.51
CA THR A 229 11.36 14.36 0.68
C THR A 229 12.33 14.95 -0.36
N VAL A 230 11.93 15.02 -1.63
CA VAL A 230 12.75 15.53 -2.73
C VAL A 230 13.13 17.00 -2.52
N ILE A 231 12.22 17.82 -1.99
CA ILE A 231 12.48 19.24 -1.68
C ILE A 231 13.07 19.46 -0.28
N GLY A 232 13.39 18.39 0.46
CA GLY A 232 14.09 18.44 1.74
C GLY A 232 13.25 18.85 2.96
N VAL A 233 11.92 18.82 2.87
CA VAL A 233 11.02 19.04 4.02
C VAL A 233 11.00 17.82 4.94
N LEU A 234 10.99 16.63 4.34
CA LEU A 234 11.24 15.37 5.03
C LEU A 234 12.69 14.95 4.76
N THR A 235 13.35 14.43 5.79
CA THR A 235 14.75 14.02 5.76
C THR A 235 14.89 12.52 5.97
N ASP A 236 16.12 12.01 5.85
CA ASP A 236 16.41 10.59 6.08
C ASP A 236 16.08 10.13 7.51
N ALA A 237 16.18 11.03 8.48
CA ALA A 237 15.78 10.76 9.86
C ALA A 237 14.27 10.51 10.01
N ASP A 238 13.45 11.03 9.09
CA ASP A 238 12.00 10.93 9.16
C ASP A 238 11.46 9.63 8.53
N ARG A 239 12.28 8.85 7.80
CA ARG A 239 11.81 7.71 6.98
C ARG A 239 11.01 6.69 7.78
N LYS A 240 11.46 6.34 9.00
CA LYS A 240 10.74 5.43 9.90
C LYS A 240 9.38 6.01 10.29
N ALA A 241 9.33 7.28 10.68
CA ALA A 241 8.09 7.94 11.07
C ALA A 241 7.13 8.15 9.89
N VAL A 242 7.65 8.38 8.68
CA VAL A 242 6.86 8.45 7.45
C VAL A 242 6.05 7.15 7.27
N ALA A 243 6.69 5.98 7.34
CA ALA A 243 5.97 4.71 7.24
C ALA A 243 5.10 4.41 8.46
N LEU A 244 5.69 4.44 9.65
CA LEU A 244 5.10 3.84 10.85
C LEU A 244 4.23 4.80 11.67
N ARG A 245 4.18 6.09 11.30
CA ARG A 245 3.29 7.10 11.91
C ARG A 245 2.43 7.79 10.86
N VAL A 246 3.03 8.42 9.86
CA VAL A 246 2.28 9.22 8.87
C VAL A 246 1.41 8.32 8.00
N VAL A 247 1.97 7.26 7.43
CA VAL A 247 1.20 6.33 6.60
C VAL A 247 0.26 5.47 7.43
N GLU A 248 0.63 5.07 8.64
CA GLU A 248 -0.31 4.45 9.60
C GLU A 248 -1.57 5.31 9.79
N ARG A 249 -1.40 6.60 10.09
CA ARG A 249 -2.53 7.53 10.28
C ARG A 249 -3.30 7.82 9.00
N TYR A 250 -2.62 7.89 7.86
CA TYR A 250 -3.29 7.98 6.57
C TYR A 250 -4.17 6.74 6.31
N LEU A 251 -3.69 5.54 6.61
CA LEU A 251 -4.48 4.31 6.45
C LEU A 251 -5.69 4.29 7.39
N VAL A 252 -5.56 4.79 8.62
CA VAL A 252 -6.71 4.98 9.54
C VAL A 252 -7.75 5.93 8.94
N LEU A 253 -7.32 7.10 8.43
CA LEU A 253 -8.18 8.06 7.75
C LEU A 253 -8.90 7.40 6.56
N MET A 254 -8.16 6.72 5.68
CA MET A 254 -8.72 6.07 4.49
C MET A 254 -9.73 4.98 4.85
N ARG A 255 -9.45 4.13 5.85
CA ARG A 255 -10.40 3.11 6.34
C ARG A 255 -11.67 3.73 6.93
N ARG A 256 -11.58 4.92 7.56
CA ARG A 256 -12.77 5.67 8.00
C ARG A 256 -13.55 6.20 6.80
N LEU A 257 -12.90 6.84 5.82
CA LEU A 257 -13.57 7.33 4.61
C LEU A 257 -14.28 6.20 3.85
N GLN A 258 -13.59 5.08 3.63
CA GLN A 258 -14.12 3.89 2.94
C GLN A 258 -15.38 3.36 3.62
N ARG A 259 -15.36 3.21 4.96
CA ARG A 259 -16.51 2.69 5.71
C ARG A 259 -17.64 3.70 5.85
N THR A 260 -17.33 4.93 6.26
CA THR A 260 -18.31 5.98 6.53
C THR A 260 -19.06 6.36 5.25
N TYR A 261 -18.34 6.51 4.14
CA TYR A 261 -18.92 6.90 2.86
C TYR A 261 -19.14 5.74 1.89
N MET A 262 -18.91 4.50 2.31
CA MET A 262 -19.15 3.29 1.51
C MET A 262 -18.50 3.37 0.12
N LEU A 263 -17.23 3.78 0.08
CA LEU A 263 -16.49 4.00 -1.16
C LEU A 263 -16.28 2.69 -1.90
N GLU A 264 -16.39 2.73 -3.22
CA GLU A 264 -16.14 1.57 -4.07
C GLU A 264 -14.62 1.36 -4.28
N PRO A 265 -14.17 0.10 -4.44
CA PRO A 265 -12.79 -0.19 -4.85
C PRO A 265 -12.50 0.30 -6.28
N ALA A 266 -11.60 1.27 -6.43
CA ALA A 266 -11.18 1.80 -7.73
C ALA A 266 -10.21 0.84 -8.43
N GLY A 267 -10.58 0.38 -9.62
CA GLY A 267 -9.73 -0.53 -10.41
C GLY A 267 -9.53 -1.91 -9.76
N SER A 268 -10.41 -2.31 -8.83
CA SER A 268 -10.32 -3.62 -8.20
C SER A 268 -10.43 -4.74 -9.22
N HIS A 269 -9.51 -5.69 -9.09
CA HIS A 269 -9.55 -6.96 -9.81
C HIS A 269 -10.32 -8.04 -9.02
N GLY A 270 -11.05 -7.65 -7.96
CA GLY A 270 -11.69 -8.56 -7.03
C GLY A 270 -10.67 -9.54 -6.44
N VAL A 271 -10.97 -10.83 -6.51
CA VAL A 271 -10.09 -11.92 -6.03
C VAL A 271 -8.74 -11.99 -6.76
N TRP A 272 -8.57 -11.29 -7.89
CA TRP A 272 -7.30 -11.26 -8.63
C TRP A 272 -6.39 -10.09 -8.21
N GLY A 273 -6.86 -9.21 -7.32
CA GLY A 273 -6.05 -8.15 -6.71
C GLY A 273 -5.34 -8.64 -5.43
N LEU A 274 -4.34 -7.88 -4.99
CA LEU A 274 -3.72 -8.12 -3.67
C LEU A 274 -4.72 -7.78 -2.54
N ASP A 275 -5.35 -6.63 -2.65
CA ASP A 275 -6.32 -6.04 -1.72
C ASP A 275 -7.26 -5.14 -2.52
N ASP A 276 -8.43 -4.82 -1.97
CA ASP A 276 -9.42 -4.00 -2.68
C ASP A 276 -8.94 -2.54 -2.86
N HIS A 277 -8.12 -2.03 -1.95
CA HIS A 277 -7.81 -0.60 -1.86
C HIS A 277 -6.32 -0.28 -1.75
N GLN A 278 -5.54 -1.06 -0.99
CA GLN A 278 -4.20 -0.69 -0.55
C GLN A 278 -3.11 -1.64 -1.06
N PHE A 279 -1.88 -1.14 -1.17
CA PHE A 279 -0.72 -1.96 -1.51
C PHE A 279 0.45 -1.71 -0.54
N ILE A 280 0.70 -0.44 -0.20
CA ILE A 280 1.85 -0.04 0.62
C ILE A 280 1.92 -0.68 2.03
N PRO A 281 0.82 -0.92 2.79
CA PRO A 281 0.94 -1.56 4.10
C PRO A 281 1.51 -2.98 4.02
N TYR A 282 1.32 -3.68 2.90
CA TYR A 282 1.88 -5.01 2.69
C TYR A 282 3.37 -4.96 2.37
N ILE A 283 3.83 -3.95 1.62
CA ILE A 283 5.25 -3.75 1.34
C ILE A 283 5.98 -3.39 2.64
N TRP A 284 5.67 -2.24 3.23
CA TRP A 284 6.41 -1.79 4.40
C TRP A 284 6.15 -2.66 5.63
N GLY A 285 4.93 -3.20 5.79
CA GLY A 285 4.64 -4.15 6.87
C GLY A 285 5.36 -5.49 6.74
N SER A 286 5.59 -6.00 5.53
CA SER A 286 6.44 -7.19 5.37
C SER A 286 7.90 -6.88 5.66
N SER A 287 8.35 -5.64 5.44
CA SER A 287 9.69 -5.20 5.85
C SER A 287 9.85 -5.13 7.36
N GLN A 288 8.84 -4.61 8.09
CA GLN A 288 8.83 -4.64 9.57
C GLN A 288 9.02 -6.05 10.14
N LEU A 289 8.54 -7.08 9.44
CA LEU A 289 8.55 -8.47 9.88
C LEU A 289 9.81 -9.24 9.44
N ILE A 290 10.72 -8.63 8.68
CA ILE A 290 12.02 -9.24 8.32
C ILE A 290 12.83 -9.51 9.59
N GLY A 291 13.31 -10.75 9.73
CA GLY A 291 14.03 -11.20 10.92
C GLY A 291 13.19 -11.36 12.19
N HIS A 292 11.86 -11.25 12.11
CA HIS A 292 10.99 -11.41 13.28
C HIS A 292 11.12 -12.84 13.87
N PRO A 293 11.28 -13.00 15.20
CA PRO A 293 11.63 -14.30 15.81
C PRO A 293 10.50 -15.34 15.78
N GLU A 294 9.23 -14.90 15.79
CA GLU A 294 8.08 -15.80 15.94
C GLU A 294 7.07 -15.73 14.78
N LEU A 295 6.73 -14.52 14.33
CA LEU A 295 5.80 -14.29 13.23
C LEU A 295 6.47 -14.56 11.88
N GLU A 296 6.18 -15.72 11.29
CA GLU A 296 6.49 -16.05 9.88
C GLU A 296 5.31 -15.67 8.95
N PRO A 297 5.47 -15.64 7.61
CA PRO A 297 4.38 -15.35 6.69
C PRO A 297 3.12 -16.21 6.89
N ALA A 298 3.27 -17.45 7.34
CA ALA A 298 2.14 -18.34 7.65
C ALA A 298 1.18 -17.77 8.71
N ALA A 299 1.68 -16.93 9.63
CA ALA A 299 0.93 -16.34 10.73
C ALA A 299 -0.24 -15.46 10.27
N ILE A 300 -0.20 -14.93 9.03
CA ILE A 300 -1.29 -14.07 8.51
C ILE A 300 -2.64 -14.78 8.39
N THR A 301 -2.64 -16.11 8.40
CA THR A 301 -3.88 -16.90 8.37
C THR A 301 -4.46 -17.19 9.75
N ASP A 302 -3.72 -16.94 10.82
CA ASP A 302 -4.18 -17.08 12.19
C ASP A 302 -4.79 -15.75 12.67
N LYS A 303 -6.12 -15.72 12.79
CA LYS A 303 -6.85 -14.52 13.21
C LYS A 303 -6.47 -14.05 14.62
N GLY A 304 -6.09 -14.95 15.53
CA GLY A 304 -5.66 -14.61 16.88
C GLY A 304 -4.30 -13.93 16.89
N LEU A 305 -3.33 -14.48 16.16
CA LEU A 305 -2.01 -13.86 15.99
C LEU A 305 -2.10 -12.51 15.28
N VAL A 306 -2.91 -12.42 14.23
CA VAL A 306 -3.16 -11.15 13.52
C VAL A 306 -3.73 -10.10 14.48
N ALA A 307 -4.81 -10.42 15.20
CA ALA A 307 -5.45 -9.47 16.10
C ALA A 307 -4.53 -9.01 17.23
N ALA A 308 -3.72 -9.92 17.79
CA ALA A 308 -2.80 -9.62 18.88
C ALA A 308 -1.65 -8.69 18.48
N ASN A 309 -1.28 -8.65 17.19
CA ASN A 309 -0.10 -7.93 16.70
C ASN A 309 -0.45 -6.80 15.70
N ALA A 310 -1.73 -6.58 15.40
CA ALA A 310 -2.20 -5.60 14.43
C ALA A 310 -1.88 -4.14 14.79
N SER A 311 -1.62 -3.82 16.06
CA SER A 311 -1.21 -2.48 16.49
C SER A 311 0.23 -2.13 16.12
N ASP A 312 1.10 -3.13 15.98
CA ASP A 312 2.55 -2.94 15.80
C ASP A 312 3.03 -3.13 14.36
N TYR A 313 2.30 -3.91 13.57
CA TYR A 313 2.73 -4.28 12.22
C TYR A 313 1.68 -3.91 11.17
N LEU A 314 2.05 -3.04 10.22
CA LEU A 314 1.16 -2.54 9.16
C LEU A 314 0.54 -3.66 8.32
N PHE A 315 1.30 -4.73 8.07
CA PHE A 315 0.81 -5.90 7.33
C PHE A 315 -0.36 -6.54 8.07
N LEU A 316 -0.18 -6.81 9.37
CA LEU A 316 -1.18 -7.46 10.21
C LEU A 316 -2.38 -6.53 10.45
N ALA A 317 -2.16 -5.22 10.57
CA ALA A 317 -3.23 -4.23 10.61
C ALA A 317 -4.11 -4.27 9.34
N ALA A 318 -3.50 -4.46 8.16
CA ALA A 318 -4.23 -4.58 6.91
C ALA A 318 -5.01 -5.91 6.81
N ILE A 319 -4.40 -7.03 7.24
CA ILE A 319 -5.10 -8.33 7.32
C ILE A 319 -6.24 -8.29 8.34
N GLN A 320 -6.05 -7.64 9.49
CA GLN A 320 -7.11 -7.44 10.48
C GLN A 320 -8.29 -6.68 9.88
N TYR A 321 -8.02 -5.60 9.15
CA TYR A 321 -9.07 -4.84 8.47
C TYR A 321 -9.84 -5.70 7.46
N ILE A 322 -9.16 -6.57 6.69
CA ILE A 322 -9.83 -7.53 5.81
C ILE A 322 -10.73 -8.48 6.62
N ASN A 323 -10.23 -9.04 7.72
CA ASN A 323 -10.98 -9.95 8.58
C ASN A 323 -12.24 -9.30 9.18
N ASP A 324 -12.21 -7.98 9.40
CA ASP A 324 -13.33 -7.22 9.94
C ASP A 324 -14.43 -6.95 8.89
N ILE A 325 -14.07 -6.81 7.61
CA ILE A 325 -15.00 -6.39 6.55
C ILE A 325 -15.42 -7.52 5.61
N LYS A 326 -14.64 -8.61 5.51
CA LYS A 326 -14.93 -9.76 4.65
C LYS A 326 -15.29 -10.97 5.48
N SER A 327 -16.36 -11.65 5.07
CA SER A 327 -16.83 -12.89 5.67
C SER A 327 -16.44 -14.10 4.81
N GLY A 328 -16.28 -15.25 5.45
CA GLY A 328 -15.93 -16.52 4.79
C GLY A 328 -14.46 -16.90 4.96
N PRO A 329 -14.04 -18.01 4.34
CA PRO A 329 -12.65 -18.46 4.36
C PRO A 329 -11.70 -17.47 3.67
N PHE A 330 -10.57 -17.17 4.31
CA PHE A 330 -9.62 -16.16 3.81
C PHE A 330 -9.09 -16.46 2.40
N HIS A 331 -8.89 -17.73 2.06
CA HIS A 331 -8.43 -18.16 0.75
C HIS A 331 -9.46 -17.96 -0.38
N GLU A 332 -10.74 -17.79 -0.06
CA GLU A 332 -11.79 -17.55 -1.06
C GLU A 332 -11.88 -16.08 -1.44
N HIS A 333 -11.80 -15.17 -0.46
CA HIS A 333 -11.99 -13.73 -0.69
C HIS A 333 -10.68 -12.95 -0.83
N SER A 334 -9.54 -13.55 -0.44
CA SER A 334 -8.20 -12.94 -0.50
C SER A 334 -7.11 -13.95 -0.93
N PRO A 335 -7.27 -14.65 -2.07
CA PRO A 335 -6.35 -15.74 -2.48
C PRO A 335 -4.90 -15.28 -2.72
N MET A 336 -4.69 -14.06 -3.22
CA MET A 336 -3.33 -13.52 -3.42
C MET A 336 -2.57 -13.35 -2.10
N LEU A 337 -3.22 -12.81 -1.08
CA LEU A 337 -2.66 -12.71 0.27
C LEU A 337 -2.53 -14.08 0.91
N TYR A 338 -3.50 -14.99 0.71
CA TYR A 338 -3.39 -16.36 1.20
C TYR A 338 -2.17 -17.08 0.63
N ASN A 339 -1.87 -16.91 -0.66
CA ASN A 339 -0.68 -17.49 -1.28
C ASN A 339 0.63 -16.96 -0.68
N LEU A 340 0.64 -15.72 -0.16
CA LEU A 340 1.82 -15.18 0.56
C LEU A 340 2.10 -15.92 1.87
N SER A 341 1.09 -16.55 2.50
CA SER A 341 1.30 -17.34 3.72
C SER A 341 2.17 -18.58 3.47
N GLY A 342 2.23 -19.06 2.21
CA GLY A 342 3.10 -20.16 1.79
C GLY A 342 4.54 -19.73 1.47
N VAL A 343 4.86 -18.44 1.52
CA VAL A 343 6.23 -17.94 1.31
C VAL A 343 7.07 -18.22 2.55
N LYS A 344 8.29 -18.72 2.36
CA LYS A 344 9.14 -19.18 3.46
C LYS A 344 9.63 -18.07 4.41
N THR A 345 9.85 -16.86 3.90
CA THR A 345 10.44 -15.77 4.69
C THR A 345 9.87 -14.41 4.29
N TRP A 346 9.87 -13.45 5.21
CA TRP A 346 9.37 -12.10 4.96
C TRP A 346 10.21 -11.31 3.95
N GLU A 347 11.52 -11.57 3.85
CA GLU A 347 12.40 -10.94 2.85
C GLU A 347 11.97 -11.34 1.43
N LYS A 348 11.60 -12.61 1.25
CA LYS A 348 11.06 -13.12 -0.03
C LYS A 348 9.69 -12.55 -0.33
N ALA A 349 8.82 -12.46 0.69
CA ALA A 349 7.50 -11.85 0.55
C ALA A 349 7.63 -10.37 0.14
N ASN A 350 8.46 -9.60 0.85
CA ASN A 350 8.74 -8.19 0.58
C ASN A 350 9.31 -7.97 -0.82
N THR A 351 10.31 -8.77 -1.23
CA THR A 351 10.88 -8.71 -2.58
C THR A 351 9.82 -9.00 -3.66
N GLY A 352 8.94 -9.99 -3.41
CA GLY A 352 7.83 -10.31 -4.31
C GLY A 352 6.81 -9.17 -4.40
N LEU A 353 6.46 -8.57 -3.28
CA LEU A 353 5.53 -7.44 -3.18
C LEU A 353 6.07 -6.19 -3.89
N LEU A 354 7.36 -5.87 -3.77
CA LEU A 354 7.99 -4.76 -4.52
C LEU A 354 7.93 -4.98 -6.03
N LYS A 355 8.17 -6.21 -6.50
CA LYS A 355 8.04 -6.56 -7.93
C LYS A 355 6.59 -6.45 -8.39
N MET A 356 5.65 -6.92 -7.58
CA MET A 356 4.22 -6.85 -7.88
C MET A 356 3.73 -5.39 -7.88
N PHE A 357 4.23 -4.53 -6.99
CA PHE A 357 3.92 -3.10 -6.96
C PHE A 357 4.32 -2.39 -8.26
N LYS A 358 5.51 -2.69 -8.77
CA LYS A 358 5.93 -2.21 -10.09
C LYS A 358 4.94 -2.63 -11.17
N ALA A 359 4.64 -3.92 -11.27
CA ALA A 359 3.81 -4.45 -12.35
C ALA A 359 2.33 -4.02 -12.26
N GLU A 360 1.75 -4.03 -11.07
CA GLU A 360 0.30 -3.87 -10.86
C GLU A 360 -0.11 -2.46 -10.43
N VAL A 361 0.84 -1.59 -10.03
CA VAL A 361 0.55 -0.20 -9.68
C VAL A 361 1.31 0.76 -10.60
N LEU A 362 2.65 0.75 -10.56
CA LEU A 362 3.43 1.75 -11.30
C LEU A 362 3.34 1.56 -12.83
N GLU A 363 3.32 0.34 -13.32
CA GLU A 363 3.36 0.02 -14.76
C GLU A 363 2.00 -0.41 -15.31
N LYS A 364 0.96 -0.32 -14.48
CA LYS A 364 -0.42 -0.64 -14.85
C LYS A 364 -1.10 0.63 -15.36
N PHE A 365 -1.25 0.74 -16.68
CA PHE A 365 -1.80 1.93 -17.33
C PHE A 365 -3.12 2.43 -16.71
N PRO A 366 -4.15 1.58 -16.44
CA PRO A 366 -5.38 2.05 -15.81
C PRO A 366 -5.20 2.73 -14.45
N VAL A 367 -4.12 2.41 -13.73
CA VAL A 367 -3.77 3.00 -12.43
C VAL A 367 -2.96 4.28 -12.65
N ILE A 368 -1.86 4.20 -13.39
CA ILE A 368 -0.90 5.31 -13.52
C ILE A 368 -1.36 6.43 -14.46
N GLN A 369 -2.36 6.21 -15.31
CA GLN A 369 -2.91 7.25 -16.22
C GLN A 369 -3.38 8.52 -15.48
N HIS A 370 -3.71 8.41 -14.19
CA HIS A 370 -4.13 9.52 -13.35
C HIS A 370 -2.99 10.20 -12.59
N PHE A 371 -1.76 9.67 -12.69
CA PHE A 371 -0.59 10.27 -12.06
C PHE A 371 -0.28 11.63 -12.70
N MET A 372 0.01 12.62 -11.86
CA MET A 372 0.28 13.99 -12.29
C MET A 372 1.77 14.30 -12.26
N PHE A 373 2.23 15.06 -13.25
CA PHE A 373 3.63 15.41 -13.43
C PHE A 373 3.81 16.92 -13.29
N GLY A 374 4.73 17.31 -12.42
CA GLY A 374 5.10 18.69 -12.14
C GLY A 374 6.60 18.94 -12.30
N SER A 375 7.12 19.94 -11.60
CA SER A 375 8.55 20.27 -11.57
C SER A 375 9.37 19.34 -10.66
N ILE A 376 8.78 18.84 -9.57
CA ILE A 376 9.42 17.97 -8.56
C ILE A 376 9.47 16.52 -9.09
N LEU A 377 8.35 16.06 -9.67
CA LEU A 377 8.19 14.76 -10.32
C LEU A 377 7.95 14.92 -11.82
N PRO A 378 8.99 15.23 -12.61
CA PRO A 378 8.84 15.47 -14.05
C PRO A 378 8.83 14.17 -14.87
N LEU A 379 8.04 14.16 -15.94
CA LEU A 379 8.10 13.14 -17.00
C LEU A 379 9.25 13.44 -17.98
N ARG A 380 10.47 13.60 -17.46
CA ARG A 380 11.70 13.76 -18.25
C ARG A 380 12.53 12.48 -18.15
N PRO A 381 13.18 12.02 -19.23
CA PRO A 381 14.11 10.90 -19.17
C PRO A 381 15.22 11.13 -18.13
N MET A 382 15.63 10.07 -17.43
CA MET A 382 16.81 10.10 -16.52
C MET A 382 18.13 10.20 -17.27
#